data_AF-A0A7X6U8D1-F1
#
_entry.id   AF-A0A7X6U8D1-F1
#
_cell.length_a   1.000
_cell.length_b   1.000
_cell.length_c   1.000
_cell.angle_alpha   90.00
_cell.angle_beta   90.00
_cell.angle_gamma   90.00
#
_symmetry.space_group_name_H-M   'P 1'
#
loop_
_entity.id
_entity.type
_entity.pdbx_description
1 polymer ?
#
loop_
_entity_poly.entity_id
_entity_poly.type
_entity_poly.pdbx_seq_one_letter_code
_entity_poly.pdbx_strand_id
1 'polypeptide(L)' 'VNVHLVAIEAADTLKKEHVYQAAMLDPHTAAELSLDDIVRMVDEMIEAHGDYLPAYR' A
#
# COMPACT_ATOMS: atom_id res chain seq x y z
N VAL A 1 2.22 3.24 14.92
CA VAL A 1 2.40 2.04 14.07
C VAL A 1 3.39 2.43 12.97
N ASN A 2 4.32 1.55 12.59
CA ASN A 2 5.41 1.87 11.65
C ASN A 2 5.06 1.39 10.24
N VAL A 3 5.14 2.27 9.23
CA VAL A 3 4.88 1.99 7.81
C VAL A 3 5.61 0.75 7.31
N HIS A 4 6.89 0.60 7.66
CA HIS A 4 7.72 -0.51 7.18
C HIS A 4 7.26 -1.85 7.75
N LEU A 5 6.82 -1.89 9.01
CA LEU A 5 6.28 -3.11 9.61
C LEU A 5 4.99 -3.54 8.89
N VAL A 6 4.10 -2.59 8.62
CA VAL A 6 2.84 -2.85 7.92
C VAL A 6 3.10 -3.29 6.48
N ALA A 7 4.10 -2.72 5.80
CA ALA A 7 4.50 -3.15 4.46
C ALA A 7 5.07 -4.60 4.45
N ILE A 8 5.84 -4.97 5.47
CA ILE A 8 6.32 -6.36 5.64
C ILE A 8 5.13 -7.29 5.89
N GLU A 9 4.20 -6.90 6.76
CA GLU A 9 2.97 -7.67 7.01
C GLU A 9 2.11 -7.81 5.74
N ALA A 10 2.08 -6.80 4.88
CA ALA A 10 1.41 -6.90 3.58
C ALA A 10 2.05 -7.95 2.69
N ALA A 11 3.39 -7.99 2.63
CA ALA A 11 4.13 -8.96 1.85
C ALA A 11 4.01 -10.40 2.41
N ASP A 12 3.94 -10.56 3.73
CA ASP A 12 3.79 -11.86 4.39
C ASP A 12 2.36 -12.42 4.27
N THR A 13 1.36 -11.58 4.53
CA THR A 13 -0.05 -12.00 4.55
C THR A 13 -0.72 -11.95 3.17
N LEU A 14 -0.09 -11.28 2.20
CA LEU A 14 -0.63 -10.99 0.88
C LEU A 14 -1.96 -10.22 0.90
N LYS A 15 -2.24 -9.51 1.99
CA LYS A 15 -3.46 -8.71 2.13
C LYS A 15 -3.28 -7.34 1.50
N LYS A 16 -4.14 -7.03 0.54
CA LYS A 16 -4.12 -5.71 -0.13
C LYS A 16 -4.39 -4.57 0.85
N GLU A 17 -5.20 -4.82 1.88
CA GLU A 17 -5.54 -3.82 2.89
C GLU A 17 -4.32 -3.30 3.66
N HIS A 18 -3.34 -4.15 3.90
CA HIS A 18 -2.11 -3.74 4.58
C HIS A 18 -1.25 -2.83 3.69
N VAL A 19 -1.29 -3.01 2.36
CA VAL A 19 -0.60 -2.10 1.42
C VAL A 19 -1.22 -0.70 1.50
N TYR A 20 -2.56 -0.62 1.51
CA TYR A 20 -3.26 0.66 1.68
C TYR A 20 -2.94 1.30 3.03
N GLN A 21 -2.97 0.53 4.12
CA GLN A 21 -2.64 1.04 5.45
C GLN A 21 -1.20 1.55 5.54
N ALA A 22 -0.24 0.86 4.91
CA ALA A 22 1.14 1.32 4.86
C ALA A 22 1.24 2.69 4.17
N ALA A 23 0.59 2.86 3.02
CA ALA A 23 0.57 4.14 2.30
C ALA A 23 -0.16 5.25 3.06
N MET A 24 -1.23 4.93 3.80
CA MET A 24 -1.96 5.89 4.65
C MET A 24 -1.17 6.31 5.89
N LEU A 25 -0.22 5.50 6.35
CA LEU A 25 0.64 5.80 7.49
C LEU A 25 1.91 6.57 7.11
N ASP A 26 2.21 6.67 5.82
CA ASP A 26 3.35 7.44 5.33
C ASP A 26 3.10 8.95 5.48
N PRO A 27 3.94 9.69 6.24
CA PRO A 27 3.66 11.08 6.58
C PRO A 27 3.71 12.02 5.37
N HIS A 28 4.45 11.67 4.32
CA HIS A 28 4.47 12.44 3.08
C HIS A 28 3.20 12.18 2.27
N THR A 29 2.83 10.92 2.10
CA THR A 29 1.64 10.53 1.34
C THR A 29 0.36 11.06 1.99
N ALA A 30 0.21 10.91 3.31
CA ALA A 30 -0.97 11.34 4.04
C ALA A 30 -1.13 12.88 4.14
N ALA A 31 -0.05 13.63 3.91
CA ALA A 31 -0.09 15.10 3.88
C ALA A 31 -0.57 15.63 2.52
N GLU A 32 -0.33 14.87 1.44
CA GLU A 32 -0.53 15.34 0.06
C GLU A 32 -1.81 14.79 -0.57
N LEU A 33 -2.30 13.63 -0.12
CA LEU A 33 -3.41 12.91 -0.75
C LEU A 33 -4.56 12.62 0.21
N SER A 34 -5.78 12.59 -0.33
CA SER A 34 -6.94 12.07 0.39
C SER A 34 -6.89 10.55 0.51
N LEU A 35 -7.63 9.96 1.46
CA LEU A 35 -7.65 8.49 1.62
C LEU A 35 -8.07 7.76 0.33
N ASP A 36 -9.04 8.30 -0.40
CA ASP A 36 -9.49 7.71 -1.66
C ASP A 36 -8.41 7.81 -2.76
N ASP A 37 -7.68 8.91 -2.80
CA ASP A 37 -6.55 9.08 -3.73
C ASP A 37 -5.40 8.13 -3.43
N ILE A 38 -5.13 7.87 -2.14
CA ILE A 38 -4.10 6.91 -1.72
C ILE A 38 -4.48 5.50 -2.18
N VAL A 39 -5.74 5.08 -2.00
CA VAL A 39 -6.20 3.77 -2.47
C VAL A 39 -6.03 3.64 -3.97
N ARG A 40 -6.46 4.65 -4.74
CA ARG A 40 -6.32 4.67 -6.20
C ARG A 40 -4.85 4.61 -6.64
N MET A 41 -3.99 5.42 -6.02
CA MET A 41 -2.56 5.43 -6.32
C MET A 41 -1.94 4.05 -6.05
N VAL A 42 -2.27 3.41 -4.93
CA VAL A 42 -1.76 2.08 -4.60
C VAL A 42 -2.26 1.03 -5.60
N ASP A 43 -3.53 1.10 -6.03
CA ASP A 43 -4.05 0.20 -7.06
C ASP A 43 -3.31 0.36 -8.39
N GLU A 44 -3.10 1.59 -8.85
CA GLU A 44 -2.33 1.90 -10.06
C GLU A 44 -0.88 1.41 -9.94
N MET A 45 -0.26 1.55 -8.76
CA MET A 45 1.08 1.04 -8.50
C MET A 45 1.14 -0.49 -8.54
N ILE A 46 0.17 -1.19 -7.93
CA ILE A 46 0.12 -2.65 -7.95
C ILE A 46 -0.06 -3.15 -9.39
N GLU A 47 -0.95 -2.52 -10.16
CA GLU A 47 -1.16 -2.86 -11.57
C GLU A 47 0.11 -2.61 -12.40
N ALA A 48 0.75 -1.47 -12.24
CA ALA A 48 1.96 -1.10 -12.99
C ALA A 48 3.15 -2.05 -12.69
N HIS A 49 3.24 -2.55 -11.46
CA HIS A 49 4.30 -3.48 -11.08
C HIS A 49 3.96 -4.94 -11.44
N GLY A 50 2.68 -5.30 -11.58
CA GLY A 50 2.24 -6.60 -12.09
C GLY A 50 3.00 -7.78 -11.46
N ASP A 51 3.70 -8.55 -12.30
CA ASP A 51 4.42 -9.77 -11.91
C ASP A 51 5.66 -9.52 -11.01
N TYR A 52 6.10 -8.28 -10.83
CA TYR A 52 7.16 -7.95 -9.87
C TYR A 52 6.67 -8.01 -8.42
N LEU A 53 5.35 -7.97 -8.20
CA LEU A 53 4.73 -8.08 -6.89
C LEU A 53 4.02 -9.43 -6.74
N PRO A 54 3.92 -9.96 -5.53
CA PRO A 54 3.08 -11.13 -5.30
C PRO A 54 1.61 -10.79 -5.55
N ALA A 55 0.83 -11.81 -5.91
CA ALA A 55 -0.61 -11.64 -6.08
C ALA A 55 -1.28 -11.36 -4.73
N TYR A 56 -1.59 -10.09 -4.49
CA TYR A 56 -2.37 -9.64 -3.34
C TYR A 56 -3.81 -10.14 -3.44
N ARG A 57 -4.40 -10.43 -2.28
CA ARG A 57 -5.77 -10.92 -2.10
C ARG A 57 -6.63 -9.85 -1.43
#